data_AF-A0A0D2DTW8-F1
#
_entry.id   AF-A0A0D2DTW8-F1
#
_cell.length_a   1.000
_cell.length_b   1.000
_cell.length_c   1.000
_cell.angle_alpha   90.00
_cell.angle_beta   90.00
_cell.angle_gamma   90.00
#
_symmetry.space_group_name_H-M   'P 1'
#
loop_
_entity.id
_entity.type
_entity.pdbx_description
1 polymer ?
#
loop_
_entity_poly.entity_id
_entity_poly.type
_entity_poly.pdbx_seq_one_letter_code
_entity_poly.pdbx_strand_id
1 'polypeptide(L)'
;MHLQMDACHFIVGGILSASESVPGGVGGNPMVVIQATGGKANTVIAFCYLLIIIYAPTLAPVAWIYAAEVWSLETRATAMGIAALGNWLFNFAPGLGVADIPPGFQNIKCGLFFVSGVLRIRGAIQF
;
A
#
# COMPACT_ATOMS: atom_id res chain seq x y z
N MET A 1 -12.46 -6.83 -7.45
CA MET A 1 -11.26 -7.23 -6.69
C MET A 1 -10.56 -6.03 -6.06
N HIS A 2 -10.34 -4.94 -6.81
CA HIS A 2 -9.75 -3.69 -6.31
C HIS A 2 -10.48 -3.11 -5.08
N LEU A 3 -11.83 -3.04 -5.10
CA LEU A 3 -12.62 -2.55 -3.96
C LEU A 3 -12.40 -3.30 -2.64
N GLN A 4 -12.06 -4.60 -2.67
CA GLN A 4 -11.85 -5.37 -1.44
C GLN A 4 -10.57 -4.94 -0.73
N MET A 5 -9.49 -4.70 -1.49
CA MET A 5 -8.24 -4.18 -0.95
C MET A 5 -8.38 -2.75 -0.44
N ASP A 6 -9.21 -1.94 -1.08
CA ASP A 6 -9.46 -0.56 -0.68
C ASP A 6 -10.27 -0.51 0.61
N ALA A 7 -11.31 -1.35 0.73
CA ALA A 7 -12.06 -1.54 1.97
C ALA A 7 -11.14 -1.94 3.13
N CYS A 8 -10.19 -2.87 2.93
CA CYS A 8 -9.22 -3.23 3.97
C CYS A 8 -8.37 -2.04 4.42
N HIS A 9 -7.93 -1.18 3.50
CA HIS A 9 -7.13 0.01 3.85
C HIS A 9 -7.96 1.07 4.57
N PHE A 10 -9.22 1.29 4.18
CA PHE A 10 -10.10 2.22 4.89
C PHE A 10 -10.44 1.72 6.30
N ILE A 11 -10.62 0.41 6.48
CA ILE A 11 -10.87 -0.20 7.79
C ILE A 11 -9.63 -0.06 8.68
N VAL A 12 -8.44 -0.38 8.17
CA VAL A 12 -7.18 -0.21 8.92
C VAL A 12 -6.94 1.27 9.26
N GLY A 13 -7.11 2.18 8.30
CA GLY A 13 -6.98 3.62 8.51
C GLY A 13 -7.97 4.18 9.53
N GLY A 14 -9.22 3.70 9.51
CA GLY A 14 -10.26 4.10 10.46
C GLY A 14 -10.05 3.57 11.88
N ILE A 15 -9.51 2.35 12.04
CA ILE A 15 -9.19 1.82 13.37
C ILE A 15 -7.95 2.52 13.95
N LEU A 16 -6.97 2.83 13.09
CA LEU A 16 -5.76 3.55 13.48
C LEU A 16 -6.03 5.02 13.81
N SER A 17 -7.03 5.67 13.22
CA SER A 17 -7.43 7.03 13.60
C SER A 17 -8.10 7.09 14.98
N ALA A 18 -8.75 6.01 15.40
CA ALA A 18 -9.36 5.87 16.73
C ALA A 18 -8.39 5.28 17.79
N SER A 19 -7.12 5.12 17.45
CA SER A 19 -6.07 4.59 18.33
C SER A 19 -5.22 5.72 18.90
N GLU A 20 -4.56 5.48 20.05
CA GLU A 20 -3.81 6.53 20.74
C GLU A 20 -2.57 6.92 19.93
N SER A 21 -2.46 8.20 19.60
CA SER A 21 -1.26 8.72 18.95
C SER A 21 -0.20 9.01 20.00
N VAL A 22 0.99 8.43 19.87
CA VAL A 22 2.12 8.62 20.78
C VAL A 22 3.16 9.49 20.07
N PRO A 23 3.22 10.82 20.33
CA PRO A 23 4.07 11.75 19.59
C PRO A 23 5.58 11.57 19.86
N GLY A 24 5.97 10.68 20.78
CA GLY A 24 7.35 10.35 21.12
C GLY A 24 7.80 8.95 20.67
N GLY A 25 6.95 8.24 19.91
CA GLY A 25 7.23 6.87 19.49
C GLY A 25 6.81 5.82 20.51
N VAL A 26 6.27 4.70 20.04
CA VAL A 26 5.94 3.54 20.87
C VAL A 26 7.23 2.78 21.19
N GLY A 27 7.53 2.58 22.48
CA GLY A 27 8.70 1.80 22.91
C GLY A 27 10.06 2.42 22.59
N GLY A 28 10.14 3.75 22.48
CA GLY A 28 11.38 4.47 22.15
C GLY A 28 11.72 4.49 20.65
N ASN A 29 10.82 3.97 19.81
CA ASN A 29 10.96 4.04 18.36
C ASN A 29 10.11 5.21 17.80
N PRO A 30 10.73 6.34 17.38
CA PRO A 30 10.01 7.50 16.84
C PRO A 30 9.27 7.19 15.53
N MET A 31 9.50 6.02 14.96
CA MET A 31 8.89 5.54 13.73
C MET A 31 7.45 5.07 13.92
N VAL A 32 7.11 4.59 15.12
CA VAL A 32 5.76 4.08 15.41
C VAL A 32 5.03 5.11 16.23
N VAL A 33 4.16 5.90 15.58
CA VAL A 33 3.47 7.04 16.22
C VAL A 33 2.02 6.75 16.62
N ILE A 34 1.51 5.54 16.35
CA ILE A 34 0.17 5.10 16.73
C ILE A 34 0.28 3.79 17.51
N GLN A 35 -0.27 3.77 18.72
CA GLN A 35 -0.36 2.59 19.55
C GLN A 35 -1.79 2.03 19.51
N ALA A 36 -1.94 0.83 18.94
CA ALA A 36 -3.16 0.05 19.05
C ALA A 36 -2.96 -1.04 20.11
N THR A 37 -3.88 -1.15 21.06
CA THR A 37 -3.88 -2.19 22.10
C THR A 37 -5.17 -3.00 22.09
N GLY A 38 -5.10 -4.24 22.56
CA GLY A 38 -6.26 -5.13 22.70
C GLY A 38 -6.94 -5.46 21.37
N GLY A 39 -8.28 -5.42 21.35
CA GLY A 39 -9.09 -5.79 20.19
C GLY A 39 -8.78 -4.98 18.92
N LYS A 40 -8.44 -3.70 19.05
CA LYS A 40 -8.09 -2.82 17.92
C LYS A 40 -6.84 -3.32 17.18
N ALA A 41 -5.82 -3.77 17.92
CA ALA A 41 -4.58 -4.29 17.34
C ALA A 41 -4.83 -5.58 16.55
N ASN A 42 -5.62 -6.50 17.12
CA ASN A 42 -5.96 -7.76 16.47
C ASN A 42 -6.73 -7.54 15.16
N THR A 43 -7.66 -6.56 15.14
CA THR A 43 -8.39 -6.21 13.92
C THR A 43 -7.45 -5.63 12.87
N VAL A 44 -6.56 -4.69 13.23
CA VAL A 44 -5.57 -4.15 12.28
C VAL A 44 -4.70 -5.27 11.67
N ILE A 45 -4.20 -6.19 12.50
CA ILE A 45 -3.39 -7.32 12.05
C ILE A 45 -4.18 -8.22 11.10
N ALA A 46 -5.42 -8.59 11.46
CA ALA A 46 -6.27 -9.45 10.64
C ALA A 46 -6.54 -8.83 9.24
N PHE A 47 -6.86 -7.53 9.18
CA PHE A 47 -7.09 -6.85 7.91
C PHE A 47 -5.82 -6.65 7.08
N CYS A 48 -4.65 -6.52 7.71
CA CYS A 48 -3.35 -6.55 7.01
C CYS A 48 -3.08 -7.92 6.38
N TYR A 49 -3.40 -9.03 7.06
CA TYR A 49 -3.28 -10.37 6.47
C TYR A 49 -4.28 -10.60 5.33
N LEU A 50 -5.53 -10.15 5.49
CA LEU A 50 -6.54 -10.23 4.43
C LEU A 50 -6.11 -9.45 3.18
N LEU A 51 -5.51 -8.28 3.36
CA LEU A 51 -4.93 -7.48 2.27
C LEU A 51 -3.87 -8.30 1.50
N ILE A 52 -2.95 -8.97 2.20
CA ILE A 52 -1.92 -9.81 1.56
C ILE A 52 -2.56 -10.96 0.79
N ILE A 53 -3.55 -11.64 1.39
CA ILE A 53 -4.27 -12.76 0.75
C ILE A 53 -4.96 -12.33 -0.53
N ILE A 54 -5.50 -11.11 -0.58
CA ILE A 54 -6.15 -10.57 -1.79
C ILE A 54 -5.12 -10.05 -2.79
N TYR A 55 -4.03 -9.43 -2.33
CA TYR A 55 -2.99 -8.87 -3.20
C TYR A 55 -2.18 -9.95 -3.92
N ALA A 56 -1.79 -11.01 -3.21
CA ALA A 56 -0.89 -12.05 -3.70
C ALA A 56 -1.38 -12.74 -4.99
N PRO A 57 -2.67 -13.13 -5.14
CA PRO A 57 -3.14 -13.73 -6.38
C PRO A 57 -3.56 -12.71 -7.46
N THR A 58 -3.50 -11.40 -7.18
CA THR A 58 -4.10 -10.38 -8.05
C THR A 58 -3.07 -9.48 -8.66
N LEU A 59 -2.80 -8.33 -8.06
CA LEU A 59 -1.92 -7.31 -8.59
C LEU A 59 -0.50 -7.85 -8.77
N ALA A 60 -0.05 -8.74 -7.87
CA ALA A 60 1.29 -9.30 -7.95
C ALA A 60 1.54 -10.08 -9.25
N PRO A 61 0.75 -11.12 -9.62
CA PRO A 61 0.96 -11.84 -10.90
C PRO A 61 0.31 -11.14 -12.10
N VAL A 62 -0.87 -10.54 -11.94
CA VAL A 62 -1.65 -10.00 -13.07
C VAL A 62 -0.94 -8.83 -13.75
N ALA A 63 -0.24 -7.97 -12.99
CA ALA A 63 0.49 -6.84 -13.58
C ALA A 63 1.58 -7.30 -14.56
N TRP A 64 2.30 -8.39 -14.22
CA TRP A 64 3.35 -8.93 -15.09
C TRP A 64 2.79 -9.68 -16.29
N ILE A 65 1.71 -10.43 -16.09
CA ILE A 65 1.04 -11.15 -17.19
C ILE A 65 0.46 -10.13 -18.18
N TYR A 66 -0.26 -9.12 -17.68
CA TYR A 66 -0.85 -8.09 -18.53
C TYR A 66 0.21 -7.32 -19.33
N ALA A 67 1.32 -6.93 -18.68
CA ALA A 67 2.43 -6.28 -19.37
C ALA A 67 3.09 -7.17 -20.43
N ALA A 68 3.04 -8.49 -20.32
CA ALA A 68 3.58 -9.41 -21.32
C ALA A 68 2.63 -9.66 -22.50
N GLU A 69 1.32 -9.70 -22.25
CA GLU A 69 0.29 -10.07 -23.23
C GLU A 69 -0.20 -8.91 -24.10
N VAL A 70 -0.08 -7.66 -23.64
CA VAL A 70 -0.52 -6.48 -24.40
C VAL A 70 0.35 -6.21 -25.64
N TRP A 71 1.61 -6.65 -25.63
CA TRP A 71 2.60 -6.29 -26.63
C TRP A 71 2.92 -7.44 -27.59
N SER A 72 3.17 -7.09 -28.86
CA SER A 72 3.61 -8.03 -29.89
C SER A 72 4.98 -8.61 -29.55
N LEU A 73 5.29 -9.80 -30.08
CA LEU A 73 6.55 -10.51 -29.81
C LEU A 73 7.81 -9.66 -30.05
N GLU A 74 7.80 -8.81 -31.08
CA GLU A 74 8.93 -7.95 -31.44
C GLU A 74 9.18 -6.82 -30.44
N THR A 75 8.13 -6.30 -29.80
CA THR A 75 8.21 -5.13 -28.89
C THR A 75 8.11 -5.50 -27.42
N ARG A 76 7.77 -6.75 -27.11
CA ARG A 76 7.55 -7.27 -25.76
C ARG A 76 8.75 -7.05 -24.84
N ALA A 77 9.97 -7.28 -25.31
CA ALA A 77 11.16 -7.12 -24.47
C ALA A 77 11.34 -5.67 -23.98
N THR A 78 11.16 -4.69 -24.88
CA THR A 78 11.25 -3.26 -24.54
C THR A 78 10.12 -2.84 -23.61
N ALA A 79 8.89 -3.28 -23.89
CA ALA A 79 7.74 -2.97 -23.05
C ALA A 79 7.87 -3.54 -21.62
N MET A 80 8.34 -4.79 -21.50
CA MET A 80 8.65 -5.39 -20.20
C MET A 80 9.75 -4.63 -19.46
N GLY A 81 10.74 -4.11 -20.18
CA GLY A 81 11.77 -3.23 -19.61
C GLY A 81 11.18 -1.94 -19.03
N ILE A 82 10.25 -1.29 -19.76
CA ILE A 82 9.57 -0.07 -19.28
C ILE A 82 8.70 -0.38 -18.05
N ALA A 83 7.96 -1.50 -18.06
CA ALA A 83 7.17 -1.93 -16.92
C ALA A 83 8.04 -2.21 -15.68
N ALA A 84 9.19 -2.87 -15.86
CA ALA A 84 10.14 -3.12 -14.79
C ALA A 84 10.74 -1.80 -14.26
N LEU A 85 11.13 -0.87 -15.13
CA LEU A 85 11.63 0.44 -14.74
C LEU A 85 10.59 1.21 -13.91
N GLY A 86 9.33 1.22 -14.34
CA GLY A 86 8.23 1.82 -13.59
C GLY A 86 8.07 1.19 -12.20
N ASN A 87 8.03 -0.14 -12.12
CA ASN A 87 7.93 -0.86 -10.84
C ASN A 87 9.10 -0.52 -9.89
N TRP A 88 10.34 -0.55 -10.39
CA TRP A 88 11.51 -0.24 -9.58
C TRP A 88 11.54 1.22 -9.14
N LEU A 89 11.16 2.15 -10.00
CA LEU A 89 11.08 3.57 -9.65
C LEU A 89 10.15 3.81 -8.46
N PHE A 90 8.96 3.19 -8.46
CA PHE A 90 8.02 3.33 -7.35
C PHE A 90 8.43 2.54 -6.10
N ASN A 91 9.16 1.43 -6.23
CA ASN A 91 9.73 0.72 -5.08
C ASN A 91 10.89 1.50 -4.43
N PHE A 92 11.61 2.36 -5.18
CA PHE A 92 12.68 3.20 -4.63
C PHE A 92 12.18 4.53 -4.05
N ALA A 93 11.00 5.02 -4.44
CA ALA A 93 10.40 6.24 -3.89
C ALA A 93 10.26 6.24 -2.34
N PRO A 94 9.94 5.10 -1.69
CA PRO A 94 10.09 4.89 -0.24
C PRO A 94 11.46 5.18 0.35
N GLY A 95 12.51 4.61 -0.27
CA GLY A 95 13.89 4.74 0.23
C GLY A 95 14.47 6.13 0.05
N LEU A 96 13.96 6.91 -0.92
CA LEU A 96 14.39 8.27 -1.22
C LEU A 96 13.62 9.35 -0.44
N GLY A 97 12.71 8.95 0.45
CA GLY A 97 11.95 9.87 1.31
C GLY A 97 10.79 10.59 0.62
N VAL A 98 10.40 10.16 -0.57
CA VAL A 98 9.35 10.80 -1.39
C VAL A 98 7.98 10.17 -1.16
N ALA A 99 7.92 8.88 -0.85
CA ALA A 99 6.67 8.17 -0.57
C ALA A 99 6.90 6.99 0.38
N ASP A 100 6.61 7.18 1.66
CA ASP A 100 6.32 6.10 2.62
C ASP A 100 7.51 5.26 3.09
N ILE A 101 8.04 5.62 4.26
CA ILE A 101 7.73 4.88 5.50
C ILE A 101 8.30 5.71 6.66
N PRO A 102 9.55 6.24 6.65
CA PRO A 102 10.04 6.99 7.80
C PRO A 102 9.37 8.35 8.12
N PRO A 103 9.21 9.26 7.15
CA PRO A 103 8.59 10.57 7.40
C PRO A 103 7.06 10.55 7.24
N GLY A 104 6.54 9.66 6.39
CA GLY A 104 5.11 9.58 6.05
C GLY A 104 4.24 9.13 7.23
N PHE A 105 4.69 8.11 7.97
CA PHE A 105 4.00 7.69 9.19
C PHE A 105 4.08 8.73 10.30
N GLN A 106 5.13 9.55 10.37
CA GLN A 106 5.26 10.64 11.35
C GLN A 106 4.36 11.84 11.01
N ASN A 107 4.31 12.25 9.74
CA ASN A 107 3.58 13.45 9.31
C ASN A 107 2.09 13.19 9.02
N ILE A 108 1.77 12.08 8.34
CA ILE A 108 0.42 11.80 7.81
C ILE A 108 -0.30 10.71 8.64
N LYS A 109 0.46 9.88 9.38
CA LYS A 109 -0.07 8.86 10.30
C LYS A 109 -1.08 7.91 9.60
N CYS A 110 -2.29 7.79 10.16
CA CYS A 110 -3.39 6.99 9.59
C CYS A 110 -3.89 7.51 8.23
N GLY A 111 -3.63 8.78 7.89
CA GLY A 111 -3.97 9.40 6.61
C GLY A 111 -3.36 8.66 5.42
N LEU A 112 -2.22 7.99 5.62
CA LEU A 112 -1.54 7.25 4.56
C LEU A 112 -2.39 6.10 4.01
N PHE A 113 -3.14 5.42 4.88
CA PHE A 113 -4.04 4.35 4.45
C PHE A 113 -5.21 4.88 3.60
N PHE A 114 -5.68 6.09 3.89
CA PHE A 114 -6.72 6.76 3.09
C PHE A 114 -6.19 7.21 1.73
N VAL A 115 -5.00 7.81 1.67
CA VAL A 115 -4.35 8.23 0.41
C VAL A 115 -4.14 7.03 -0.51
N SER A 116 -3.59 5.93 0.04
CA SER A 116 -3.37 4.69 -0.70
C SER A 116 -4.67 4.06 -1.19
N GLY A 117 -5.77 4.16 -0.44
CA GLY A 117 -7.10 3.69 -0.86
C GLY A 117 -7.70 4.55 -1.98
N VAL A 118 -7.61 5.88 -1.88
CA VAL A 118 -8.14 6.81 -2.89
C VAL A 118 -7.40 6.68 -4.22
N LEU A 119 -6.07 6.53 -4.19
CA LEU A 119 -5.26 6.36 -5.40
C LEU A 119 -5.70 5.13 -6.20
N ARG A 120 -6.01 4.03 -5.51
CA ARG A 120 -6.47 2.78 -6.14
C ARG A 120 -7.91 2.88 -6.65
N ILE A 121 -8.81 3.56 -5.94
CA ILE A 121 -10.15 3.83 -6.45
C ILE A 121 -10.09 4.67 -7.73
N ARG A 122 -9.28 5.72 -7.75
CA ARG A 122 -9.11 6.54 -8.97
C ARG A 122 -8.57 5.71 -10.13
N GLY A 123 -7.60 4.84 -9.87
CA GLY A 123 -7.10 3.87 -10.86
C GLY A 123 -8.19 2.93 -11.37
N ALA A 124 -9.11 2.49 -10.52
CA ALA A 124 -10.23 1.64 -10.90
C ALA A 124 -11.34 2.37 -11.68
N ILE A 125 -11.46 3.70 -11.55
CA ILE A 125 -12.46 4.51 -12.31
C ILE A 125 -11.97 4.83 -13.72
N GLN A 126 -10.66 4.87 -13.96
CA GLN A 126 -10.09 5.18 -15.28
C GLN A 126 -10.19 4.03 -16.30
N PHE A 127 -10.79 2.89 -15.93
CA PHE A 127 -10.98 1.71 -16.79
C PHE A 127 -12.38 1.12 -16.64
#